data_AF-A0A8S3CF19-F1
#
_entry.id   AF-A0A8S3CF19-F1
#
_cell.length_a   1.000
_cell.length_b   1.000
_cell.length_c   1.000
_cell.angle_alpha   90.00
_cell.angle_beta   90.00
_cell.angle_gamma   90.00
#
_symmetry.space_group_name_H-M   'P 1'
#
loop_
_entity.id
_entity.type
_entity.pdbx_description
1 polymer ?
#
loop_
_entity_poly.entity_id
_entity_poly.type
_entity_poly.pdbx_seq_one_letter_code
_entity_poly.pdbx_strand_id
1 'polypeptide(L)' 'MKAQAIEHVPTVLIEKTDGCHIYLSKASLNTEFITSKSSEMSVNIPSVDDEYKEYPIPEQFKTSIKNGTQLVTLPN' A
#
# COMPACT_ATOMS: atom_id res chain seq x y z
N MET A 1 -6.99 -7.44 -9.50
CA MET A 1 -8.13 -6.98 -8.67
C MET A 1 -8.18 -5.47 -8.66
N LYS A 2 -9.37 -4.88 -8.76
CA LYS A 2 -9.60 -3.45 -8.53
C LYS A 2 -10.66 -3.29 -7.44
N ALA A 3 -10.41 -2.43 -6.47
CA ALA A 3 -11.38 -2.14 -5.39
C ALA A 3 -11.42 -0.63 -5.12
N GLN A 4 -12.58 -0.12 -4.73
CA GLN A 4 -12.80 1.29 -4.45
C GLN A 4 -13.42 1.47 -3.07
N ALA A 5 -12.81 2.31 -2.24
CA ALA A 5 -13.40 2.80 -1.01
C ALA A 5 -14.41 3.90 -1.36
N ILE A 6 -15.66 3.76 -0.93
CA ILE A 6 -16.71 4.76 -1.17
C ILE A 6 -16.71 5.80 -0.03
N GLU A 7 -16.68 5.33 1.22
CA GLU A 7 -16.66 6.16 2.41
C GLU A 7 -15.30 6.04 3.12
N HIS A 8 -15.29 6.02 4.45
CA HIS A 8 -14.09 5.86 5.26
C HIS A 8 -13.76 4.36 5.45
N VAL A 9 -12.57 3.97 5.02
CA VAL A 9 -11.99 2.64 5.22
C VAL A 9 -10.70 2.80 6.03
N PRO A 10 -10.65 2.35 7.30
CA PRO A 10 -9.48 2.57 8.14
C PRO A 10 -8.28 1.72 7.73
N THR A 11 -8.51 0.47 7.29
CA THR A 11 -7.42 -0.49 7.03
C THR A 11 -7.76 -1.38 5.85
N VAL A 12 -6.77 -1.64 5.00
CA VAL A 12 -6.86 -2.59 3.89
C VAL A 12 -5.78 -3.65 4.07
N LEU A 13 -6.21 -4.92 4.10
CA LEU A 13 -5.32 -6.09 4.14
C LEU A 13 -5.24 -6.71 2.74
N ILE A 14 -4.03 -6.84 2.20
CA ILE A 14 -3.75 -7.51 0.93
C ILE A 14 -2.82 -8.69 1.22
N GLU A 15 -3.32 -9.91 1.10
CA GLU A 15 -2.56 -11.14 1.36
C GLU A 15 -2.65 -12.09 0.17
N LYS A 16 -1.52 -12.69 -0.24
CA LYS A 16 -1.46 -13.73 -1.30
C LYS A 16 -2.21 -13.32 -2.58
N THR A 17 -1.99 -12.09 -3.01
CA THR A 17 -2.70 -11.49 -4.14
C THR A 17 -1.70 -10.83 -5.06
N ASP A 18 -1.79 -11.14 -6.36
CA ASP A 18 -1.03 -10.50 -7.42
C ASP A 18 -1.95 -9.57 -8.23
N GLY A 19 -1.48 -8.34 -8.48
CA GLY A 19 -2.19 -7.32 -9.23
C GLY A 19 -3.37 -6.74 -8.45
N CYS A 20 -3.11 -5.83 -7.51
CA CYS A 20 -4.15 -5.19 -6.70
C CYS A 20 -4.09 -3.67 -6.79
N HIS A 21 -5.16 -3.05 -7.30
CA HIS A 21 -5.26 -1.59 -7.41
C HIS A 21 -6.42 -1.10 -6.52
N ILE A 22 -6.08 -0.30 -5.51
CA ILE A 22 -7.03 0.26 -4.55
C ILE A 22 -7.29 1.72 -4.88
N TYR A 23 -8.54 2.14 -4.98
CA TYR A 23 -8.95 3.53 -5.17
C TYR A 23 -9.52 4.08 -3.87
N LEU A 24 -8.91 5.13 -3.33
CA LEU A 24 -9.36 5.75 -2.09
C LEU A 24 -10.42 6.83 -2.36
N SER A 25 -11.34 7.02 -1.42
CA SER A 25 -12.18 8.22 -1.39
C SER A 25 -11.44 9.36 -0.69
N LYS A 26 -11.95 10.60 -0.84
CA LYS A 26 -11.48 11.77 -0.05
C LYS A 26 -11.64 11.57 1.46
N ALA A 27 -12.56 10.68 1.88
CA ALA A 27 -12.76 10.33 3.29
C ALA A 27 -11.80 9.24 3.80
N SER A 28 -11.05 8.58 2.92
CA SER A 28 -10.16 7.44 3.23
C SER A 28 -8.67 7.78 3.06
N LEU A 29 -8.28 9.06 3.15
CA LEU A 29 -6.86 9.43 2.98
C LEU A 29 -5.94 8.91 4.10
N ASN A 30 -6.51 8.50 5.23
CA ASN A 30 -5.79 7.93 6.37
C ASN A 30 -5.82 6.39 6.40
N THR A 31 -6.20 5.73 5.30
CA THR A 31 -6.22 4.27 5.23
C THR A 31 -4.81 3.70 5.42
N GLU A 32 -4.69 2.73 6.31
CA GLU A 32 -3.47 1.95 6.50
C GLU A 32 -3.50 0.69 5.61
N PHE A 33 -2.35 0.37 5.01
CA PHE A 33 -2.21 -0.82 4.17
C PHE A 33 -1.30 -1.84 4.85
N ILE A 34 -1.83 -3.04 5.06
CA ILE A 34 -1.07 -4.19 5.54
C ILE A 34 -0.96 -5.15 4.37
N THR A 35 0.27 -5.47 3.96
CA THR A 35 0.51 -6.34 2.81
C THR A 35 1.37 -7.53 3.20
N SER A 36 1.12 -8.68 2.57
CA SER A 36 1.90 -9.91 2.83
C SER A 36 1.84 -10.86 1.64
N LYS A 37 3.01 -11.24 1.10
CA LYS A 37 3.13 -12.17 -0.04
C LYS A 37 2.26 -11.76 -1.23
N SER A 38 2.28 -10.48 -1.56
CA SER A 38 1.50 -9.89 -2.64
C SER A 38 2.43 -9.11 -3.56
N SER A 39 2.07 -9.03 -4.83
CA SER A 39 2.82 -8.30 -5.85
C SER A 39 1.93 -7.41 -6.71
N GLU A 40 2.53 -6.46 -7.44
CA GLU A 40 1.82 -5.54 -8.35
C GLU A 40 0.71 -4.74 -7.63
N MET A 41 1.02 -4.21 -6.46
CA MET A 41 0.10 -3.45 -5.63
C MET A 41 0.21 -1.94 -5.86
N SER A 42 -0.92 -1.27 -5.98
CA SER A 42 -0.98 0.20 -6.11
C SER A 42 -2.17 0.81 -5.36
N VAL A 43 -1.97 2.05 -4.92
CA VAL A 43 -2.99 2.90 -4.30
C VAL A 43 -3.21 4.12 -5.18
N ASN A 44 -4.46 4.35 -5.54
CA ASN A 44 -4.93 5.48 -6.31
C ASN A 44 -5.54 6.49 -5.34
N ILE A 45 -4.84 7.60 -5.13
CA ILE A 45 -5.25 8.67 -4.21
C ILE A 45 -5.96 9.77 -5.02
N PRO A 46 -7.18 10.17 -4.66
CA PRO A 46 -7.90 11.23 -5.36
C PRO A 46 -7.26 12.59 -5.08
N SER A 47 -7.06 13.37 -6.14
CA SER A 47 -6.61 14.75 -6.09
C SER A 47 -7.77 15.71 -5.84
N VAL A 48 -7.47 17.01 -5.81
CA VAL A 48 -8.48 18.07 -5.65
C VAL A 48 -9.46 18.09 -6.84
N ASP A 49 -8.99 17.73 -8.03
CA ASP A 49 -9.72 17.79 -9.30
C ASP A 49 -10.45 16.48 -9.66
N ASP A 50 -10.64 15.59 -8.67
CA ASP A 50 -11.22 14.24 -8.84
C ASP A 50 -10.45 13.31 -9.80
N GLU A 51 -9.21 13.67 -10.13
CA GLU A 51 -8.26 12.78 -10.80
C GLU A 51 -7.54 11.88 -9.79
N TYR A 52 -7.25 10.64 -10.17
CA TYR A 52 -6.49 9.72 -9.33
C TYR A 52 -5.02 9.75 -9.69
N LYS A 53 -4.17 9.82 -8.67
CA LYS A 53 -2.74 9.57 -8.81
C LYS A 53 -2.39 8.21 -8.23
N GLU A 54 -1.72 7.39 -9.04
CA GLU A 54 -1.31 6.04 -8.69
C GLU A 54 0.03 6.05 -7.94
N TYR A 55 0.09 5.27 -6.87
CA TYR A 55 1.26 5.09 -6.02
C TYR A 55 1.51 3.59 -5.81
N PRO A 56 2.65 3.04 -6.25
CA PRO A 56 2.96 1.64 -6.01
C PRO A 56 3.25 1.40 -4.52
N ILE A 57 2.78 0.27 -3.98
CA ILE A 57 3.16 -0.17 -2.63
C ILE A 57 4.47 -0.96 -2.75
N PRO A 58 5.52 -0.63 -1.97
CA PRO A 58 6.74 -1.42 -1.96
C PRO A 58 6.48 -2.86 -1.54
N GLU A 59 6.94 -3.80 -2.35
CA GLU A 59 6.80 -5.24 -2.12
C GLU A 59 8.14 -5.93 -1.81
N GLN A 60 9.26 -5.26 -2.10
CA GLN A 60 10.61 -5.74 -1.80
C GLN A 60 11.20 -4.96 -0.62
N PHE A 61 11.73 -5.69 0.36
CA PHE A 61 12.36 -5.13 1.54
C PHE A 61 13.79 -5.62 1.66
N LYS A 62 14.71 -4.71 1.95
CA LYS A 62 16.10 -5.04 2.25
C LYS A 62 16.27 -5.11 3.75
N THR A 63 16.72 -6.28 4.22
CA THR A 63 17.10 -6.48 5.63
C THR A 63 18.62 -6.52 5.76
N SER A 64 19.16 -5.74 6.69
CA SER A 64 20.59 -5.63 6.94
C SER A 64 20.93 -5.80 8.42
N ILE A 65 22.14 -6.29 8.71
CA ILE A 65 22.67 -6.40 10.07
C ILE A 65 23.34 -5.08 10.44
N LYS A 66 22.80 -4.41 11.47
CA LYS A 66 23.35 -3.19 12.06
C LYS A 66 24.14 -3.53 13.32
N ASN A 67 25.37 -3.01 13.40
CA ASN A 67 26.28 -3.17 14.54
C ASN A 67 26.53 -4.64 14.97
N GLY A 68 26.34 -5.60 14.05
CA GLY A 68 26.53 -7.03 14.31
C GLY A 68 25.45 -7.70 15.16
N THR A 69 24.46 -6.97 15.70
CA THR A 69 23.50 -7.50 16.69
C THR A 69 22.04 -7.21 16.39
N GLN A 70 21.74 -6.30 15.46
CA GLN A 70 20.37 -5.86 15.19
C GLN A 70 20.02 -6.05 13.72
N LEU A 71 18.81 -6.52 13.43
CA LEU A 71 18.26 -6.48 12.08
C LEU A 71 17.51 -5.16 11.86
N VAL A 72 17.75 -4.52 10.71
CA VAL A 72 17.04 -3.33 10.27
C VAL A 72 16.50 -3.58 8.87
N THR A 73 15.20 -3.37 8.69
CA THR A 73 14.48 -3.61 7.43
C THR A 73 13.95 -2.28 6.91
N LEU A 74 14.17 -2.03 5.62
CA LEU A 74 13.65 -0.87 4.90
C LEU A 74 13.07 -1.33 3.56
N PRO A 75 12.06 -0.61 3.02
CA PRO A 75 11.68 -0.76 1.62
C PRO A 75 12.91 -0.58 0.72
N ASN A 76 13.04 -1.41 -0.32
CA ASN A 76 14.11 -1.29 -1.32
C ASN A 76 13.79 -0.23 -2.37
#